data_AF-A0A925S4K2-F1
#
_entry.id   AF-A0A925S4K2-F1
#
_cell.length_a   1.000
_cell.length_b   1.000
_cell.length_c   1.000
_cell.angle_alpha   90.00
_cell.angle_beta   90.00
_cell.angle_gamma   90.00
#
_symmetry.space_group_name_H-M   'P 1'
#
loop_
_entity.id
_entity.type
_entity.pdbx_description
1 polymer ?
#
loop_
_entity_poly.entity_id
_entity_poly.type
_entity_poly.pdbx_seq_one_letter_code
_entity_poly.pdbx_strand_id
1 'polypeptide(L)'
;MSTPNSQRGTATIIVTLLLSFVALLSVVFAHRSVLFDAKASVNQYRSAQAREASEAGLAWALAQLNNSTPIGDDCRPSDNATATAFRQRSVAAMRATCAARDGAWSCRCDGASVPATDGTPAFTIQLAETETPDELQLQAIGAASGSRSQLQVRLGRLPGLDSLPAAALTVRGSASFGAGAFGVHHTDPASGGLTLHSGADLPSLPLQLNSTPGT
;
A
#
# COMPACT_ATOMS: atom_id res chain seq x y z
N MET A 1 9.39 -84.90 38.77
CA MET A 1 9.28 -83.53 39.31
C MET A 1 9.40 -82.57 38.12
N SER A 2 8.27 -82.16 37.53
CA SER A 2 8.25 -81.37 36.28
C SER A 2 8.70 -79.93 36.53
N THR A 3 9.68 -79.46 35.75
CA THR A 3 10.11 -78.06 35.72
C THR A 3 9.12 -77.19 34.93
N PRO A 4 8.69 -76.03 35.45
CA PRO A 4 7.71 -75.18 34.79
C PRO A 4 8.36 -74.38 33.64
N ASN A 5 7.87 -74.55 32.42
CA ASN A 5 8.36 -73.87 31.21
C ASN A 5 7.35 -72.82 30.67
N SER A 6 6.83 -71.96 31.55
CA SER A 6 5.76 -70.98 31.25
C SER A 6 6.26 -69.53 31.05
N GLN A 7 7.55 -69.24 31.24
CA GLN A 7 8.05 -67.85 31.30
C GLN A 7 8.49 -67.21 29.97
N ARG A 8 8.54 -67.95 28.86
CA ARG A 8 9.06 -67.41 27.58
C ARG A 8 8.00 -66.76 26.70
N GLY A 9 6.72 -67.09 26.88
CA GLY A 9 5.62 -66.53 26.07
C GLY A 9 5.12 -65.16 26.54
N THR A 10 5.20 -64.86 27.83
CA THR A 10 4.78 -63.56 28.40
C THR A 10 5.77 -62.44 28.09
N ALA A 11 7.07 -62.75 28.08
CA ALA A 11 8.13 -61.79 27.78
C ALA A 11 8.04 -61.23 26.34
N THR A 12 7.69 -62.07 25.36
CA THR A 12 7.55 -61.61 23.96
C THR A 12 6.33 -60.72 23.78
N ILE A 13 5.19 -61.02 24.43
CA ILE A 13 3.99 -60.17 24.40
C ILE A 13 4.30 -58.79 24.98
N ILE A 14 4.95 -58.73 26.15
CA ILE A 14 5.31 -57.45 26.79
C ILE A 14 6.22 -56.63 25.87
N VAL A 15 7.23 -57.23 25.27
CA VAL A 15 8.14 -56.54 24.34
C VAL A 15 7.38 -56.05 23.10
N THR A 16 6.53 -56.87 22.49
CA THR A 16 5.74 -56.45 21.32
C THR A 16 4.76 -55.33 21.63
N LEU A 17 4.10 -55.35 22.79
CA LEU A 17 3.22 -54.28 23.24
C LEU A 17 3.99 -53.00 23.52
N LEU A 18 5.18 -53.10 24.12
CA LEU A 18 6.01 -51.93 24.37
C LEU A 18 6.52 -51.32 23.06
N LEU A 19 6.98 -52.15 22.12
CA LEU A 19 7.40 -51.70 20.79
C LEU A 19 6.23 -51.10 19.99
N SER A 20 5.05 -51.72 20.02
CA SER A 20 3.87 -51.19 19.34
C SER A 20 3.42 -49.88 19.97
N PHE A 21 3.47 -49.76 21.30
CA PHE A 21 3.16 -48.53 22.02
C PHE A 21 4.13 -47.40 21.65
N VAL A 22 5.43 -47.66 21.63
CA VAL A 22 6.44 -46.67 21.19
C VAL A 22 6.20 -46.26 19.74
N ALA A 23 5.93 -47.20 18.84
CA ALA A 23 5.62 -46.90 17.44
C ALA A 23 4.36 -46.03 17.28
N LEU A 24 3.29 -46.33 18.02
CA LEU A 24 2.06 -45.54 18.01
C LEU A 24 2.29 -44.11 18.53
N LEU A 25 3.09 -43.94 19.59
CA LEU A 25 3.46 -42.61 20.09
C LEU A 25 4.24 -41.81 19.03
N SER A 26 5.18 -42.43 18.31
CA SER A 26 5.91 -41.78 17.22
C SER A 26 4.97 -41.31 16.11
N VAL A 27 4.00 -42.13 15.70
CA VAL A 27 3.00 -41.77 14.67
C VAL A 27 2.13 -40.59 15.13
N VAL A 28 1.65 -40.61 16.37
CA VAL A 28 0.83 -39.52 16.93
C VAL A 28 1.63 -38.20 16.98
N PHE A 29 2.90 -38.24 17.39
CA PHE A 29 3.76 -37.07 17.42
C PHE A 29 4.02 -36.51 16.01
N ALA A 30 4.29 -37.39 15.03
CA ALA A 30 4.46 -37.00 13.64
C ALA A 30 3.20 -36.31 13.07
N HIS A 31 2.02 -36.89 13.31
CA HIS A 31 0.75 -36.30 12.85
C HIS A 31 0.51 -34.89 13.41
N ARG A 32 0.86 -34.68 14.68
CA ARG A 32 0.73 -33.36 15.30
C ARG A 32 1.65 -32.31 14.66
N SER A 33 2.89 -32.67 14.31
CA SER A 33 3.81 -31.75 13.63
C SER A 33 3.30 -31.34 12.24
N VAL A 34 2.86 -32.30 11.42
CA VAL A 34 2.31 -32.03 10.08
C VAL A 34 1.07 -31.13 10.13
N LEU A 35 0.18 -31.34 11.10
CA LEU A 35 -1.00 -30.48 11.28
C LEU A 35 -0.63 -29.04 11.66
N PHE A 36 0.42 -28.85 12.47
CA PHE A 36 0.88 -27.50 12.79
C PHE A 36 1.50 -26.81 11.58
N ASP A 37 2.29 -27.51 10.78
CA ASP A 37 2.89 -26.96 9.57
C ASP A 37 1.82 -26.59 8.54
N ALA A 38 0.79 -27.43 8.37
CA ALA A 38 -0.34 -27.14 7.49
C ALA A 38 -1.11 -25.88 7.92
N LYS A 39 -1.42 -25.74 9.22
CA LYS A 39 -2.10 -24.55 9.76
C LYS A 39 -1.22 -23.30 9.66
N ALA A 40 0.06 -23.43 9.95
CA ALA A 40 1.03 -22.34 9.83
C ALA A 40 1.11 -21.83 8.37
N SER A 41 1.18 -22.74 7.40
CA SER A 41 1.22 -22.42 5.97
C SER A 41 -0.03 -21.66 5.51
N VAL A 42 -1.23 -22.11 5.89
CA VAL A 42 -2.49 -21.42 5.53
C VAL A 42 -2.54 -20.02 6.13
N ASN A 43 -2.11 -19.85 7.39
CA ASN A 43 -2.09 -18.55 8.02
C ASN A 43 -1.06 -17.62 7.37
N GLN A 44 0.15 -18.12 7.08
CA GLN A 44 1.17 -17.38 6.35
C GLN A 44 0.68 -16.93 4.98
N TYR A 45 0.00 -17.82 4.25
CA TYR A 45 -0.59 -17.50 2.95
C TYR A 45 -1.62 -16.37 3.03
N ARG A 46 -2.57 -16.46 3.98
CA ARG A 46 -3.59 -15.41 4.17
C ARG A 46 -2.97 -14.08 4.60
N SER A 47 -1.96 -14.11 5.46
CA SER A 47 -1.20 -12.92 5.85
C SER A 47 -0.41 -12.30 4.69
N ALA A 48 0.19 -13.12 3.83
CA ALA A 48 0.88 -12.65 2.63
C ALA A 48 -0.10 -11.96 1.66
N GLN A 49 -1.27 -12.56 1.41
CA GLN A 49 -2.30 -11.93 0.57
C GLN A 49 -2.78 -10.59 1.14
N ALA A 50 -3.04 -10.51 2.45
CA ALA A 50 -3.45 -9.25 3.06
C ALA A 50 -2.34 -8.18 2.98
N ARG A 51 -1.07 -8.60 3.06
CA ARG A 51 0.08 -7.71 2.89
C ARG A 51 0.20 -7.21 1.45
N GLU A 52 0.07 -8.09 0.46
CA GLU A 52 0.06 -7.70 -0.95
C GLU A 52 -1.05 -6.68 -1.23
N ALA A 53 -2.25 -6.88 -0.68
CA ALA A 53 -3.35 -5.91 -0.78
C ALA A 53 -2.99 -4.55 -0.15
N SER A 54 -2.29 -4.54 1.00
CA SER A 54 -1.84 -3.30 1.64
C SER A 54 -0.74 -2.59 0.84
N GLU A 55 0.18 -3.34 0.22
CA GLU A 55 1.26 -2.80 -0.62
C GLU A 55 0.69 -2.24 -1.93
N ALA A 56 -0.31 -2.92 -2.53
CA ALA A 56 -1.06 -2.42 -3.68
C ALA A 56 -1.78 -1.11 -3.34
N GLY A 57 -2.42 -1.04 -2.16
CA GLY A 57 -3.06 0.18 -1.68
C GLY A 57 -2.07 1.33 -1.48
N LEU A 58 -0.91 1.05 -0.88
CA LEU A 58 0.15 2.05 -0.71
C LEU A 58 0.65 2.58 -2.06
N ALA A 59 0.94 1.68 -3.01
CA ALA A 59 1.39 2.06 -4.35
C ALA A 59 0.32 2.87 -5.10
N TRP A 60 -0.94 2.47 -5.02
CA TRP A 60 -2.07 3.21 -5.59
C TRP A 60 -2.20 4.61 -4.99
N ALA A 61 -2.12 4.74 -3.67
CA ALA A 61 -2.24 6.02 -2.99
C ALA A 61 -1.09 6.97 -3.35
N LEU A 62 0.14 6.46 -3.43
CA LEU A 62 1.29 7.23 -3.90
C LEU A 62 1.12 7.70 -5.36
N ALA A 63 0.60 6.84 -6.23
CA ALA A 63 0.29 7.23 -7.62
C ALA A 63 -0.76 8.34 -7.67
N GLN A 64 -1.82 8.25 -6.88
CA GLN A 64 -2.86 9.28 -6.82
C GLN A 64 -2.38 10.59 -6.20
N LEU A 65 -1.49 10.54 -5.21
CA LEU A 65 -0.86 11.73 -4.62
C LEU A 65 0.02 12.49 -5.62
N ASN A 66 0.65 11.76 -6.55
CA ASN A 66 1.47 12.34 -7.61
C ASN A 66 0.65 12.80 -8.83
N ASN A 67 -0.65 12.53 -8.87
CA ASN A 67 -1.54 12.94 -9.94
C ASN A 67 -2.25 14.27 -9.61
N SER A 68 -2.24 15.21 -10.55
CA SER A 68 -2.88 16.53 -10.43
C SER A 68 -4.31 16.57 -10.98
N THR A 69 -4.78 15.51 -11.66
CA THR A 69 -6.14 15.50 -12.22
C THR A 69 -7.20 15.48 -11.13
N PRO A 70 -8.27 16.29 -11.25
CA PRO A 70 -9.43 16.19 -10.36
C PRO A 70 -10.03 14.79 -10.38
N ILE A 71 -10.44 14.29 -9.22
CA ILE A 71 -11.06 12.97 -9.09
C ILE A 71 -12.50 13.07 -8.58
N GLY A 72 -13.34 12.12 -8.99
CA GLY A 72 -14.68 11.92 -8.47
C GLY A 72 -14.73 11.01 -7.23
N ASP A 73 -15.94 10.71 -6.76
CA ASP A 73 -16.17 9.84 -5.61
C ASP A 73 -15.88 8.36 -5.91
N ASP A 74 -15.75 7.99 -7.18
CA ASP A 74 -15.30 6.68 -7.66
C ASP A 74 -13.77 6.57 -7.80
N CYS A 75 -13.04 7.59 -7.31
CA CYS A 75 -11.59 7.73 -7.45
C CYS A 75 -11.08 7.75 -8.90
N ARG A 76 -11.92 8.07 -9.89
CA ARG A 76 -11.52 8.24 -11.29
C ARG A 76 -11.41 9.72 -11.65
N PRO A 77 -10.70 10.08 -12.73
CA PRO A 77 -10.69 11.44 -13.24
C PRO A 77 -12.11 11.96 -13.46
N SER A 78 -12.36 13.20 -13.04
CA SER A 78 -13.68 13.84 -13.15
C SER A 78 -13.56 15.21 -13.79
N ASP A 79 -14.46 15.49 -14.73
CA ASP A 79 -14.61 16.81 -15.35
C ASP A 79 -15.54 17.74 -14.55
N ASN A 80 -15.98 17.31 -13.37
CA ASN A 80 -16.80 18.15 -12.50
C ASN A 80 -15.97 19.34 -12.01
N ALA A 81 -16.46 20.56 -12.25
CA ALA A 81 -15.78 21.80 -11.87
C ALA A 81 -15.55 21.94 -10.34
N THR A 82 -16.28 21.21 -9.51
CA THR A 82 -16.07 21.19 -8.05
C THR A 82 -15.17 20.05 -7.58
N ALA A 83 -14.76 19.14 -8.46
CA ALA A 83 -13.84 18.07 -8.12
C ALA A 83 -12.44 18.63 -7.84
N THR A 84 -11.79 18.07 -6.83
CA THR A 84 -10.41 18.38 -6.46
C THR A 84 -9.53 17.16 -6.66
N ALA A 85 -8.24 17.39 -6.88
CA ALA A 85 -7.26 16.31 -7.00
C ALA A 85 -7.10 15.57 -5.67
N PHE A 86 -6.70 14.29 -5.73
CA PHE A 86 -6.54 13.46 -4.54
C PHE A 86 -5.62 14.10 -3.49
N ARG A 87 -4.51 14.72 -3.93
CA ARG A 87 -3.57 15.42 -3.03
C ARG A 87 -4.19 16.60 -2.27
N GLN A 88 -5.17 17.29 -2.85
CA GLN A 88 -5.86 18.42 -2.19
C GLN A 88 -6.85 17.94 -1.15
N ARG A 89 -7.49 16.78 -1.37
CA ARG A 89 -8.41 16.15 -0.40
C ARG A 89 -7.69 15.65 0.85
N SER A 90 -6.38 15.39 0.77
CA SER A 90 -5.58 14.79 1.85
C SER A 90 -5.55 15.60 3.16
N VAL A 91 -5.75 16.91 3.09
CA VAL A 91 -5.86 17.85 4.22
C VAL A 91 -7.12 17.57 5.06
N ALA A 92 -8.17 17.00 4.48
CA ALA A 92 -9.46 16.78 5.13
C ALA A 92 -9.63 15.36 5.74
N ALA A 93 -8.55 14.68 6.11
CA ALA A 93 -8.57 13.31 6.62
C ALA A 93 -9.27 12.31 5.67
N MET A 94 -8.84 12.31 4.41
CA MET A 94 -9.43 11.53 3.31
C MET A 94 -9.35 10.02 3.55
N ARG A 95 -10.43 9.31 3.23
CA ARG A 95 -10.49 7.84 3.22
C ARG A 95 -10.91 7.33 1.85
N ALA A 96 -10.14 6.40 1.29
CA ALA A 96 -10.52 5.66 0.10
C ALA A 96 -10.66 4.17 0.41
N THR A 97 -11.64 3.49 -0.18
CA THR A 97 -11.80 2.04 -0.07
C THR A 97 -11.81 1.43 -1.46
N CYS A 98 -11.11 0.32 -1.64
CA CYS A 98 -11.01 -0.38 -2.92
C CYS A 98 -11.15 -1.88 -2.72
N ALA A 99 -11.84 -2.55 -3.64
CA ALA A 99 -11.92 -4.01 -3.69
C ALA A 99 -11.74 -4.51 -5.12
N ALA A 100 -11.04 -5.63 -5.25
CA ALA A 100 -10.92 -6.32 -6.53
C ALA A 100 -12.26 -6.99 -6.90
N ARG A 101 -12.75 -6.73 -8.11
CA ARG A 101 -13.93 -7.36 -8.72
C ARG A 101 -13.67 -7.64 -10.18
N ASP A 102 -13.94 -8.87 -10.60
CA ASP A 102 -13.87 -9.28 -12.02
C ASP A 102 -12.54 -8.93 -12.71
N GLY A 103 -11.43 -9.01 -11.98
CA GLY A 103 -10.09 -8.67 -12.47
C GLY A 103 -9.78 -7.16 -12.53
N ALA A 104 -10.68 -6.30 -12.07
CA ALA A 104 -10.50 -4.85 -11.97
C ALA A 104 -10.63 -4.35 -10.53
N TRP A 105 -10.09 -3.16 -10.25
CA TRP A 105 -10.28 -2.50 -8.95
C TRP A 105 -11.47 -1.55 -9.00
N SER A 106 -12.39 -1.72 -8.06
CA SER A 106 -13.48 -0.78 -7.82
C SER A 106 -13.15 0.02 -6.56
N CYS A 107 -13.14 1.35 -6.66
CA CYS A 107 -12.70 2.24 -5.60
C CYS A 107 -13.76 3.30 -5.27
N ARG A 108 -13.73 3.77 -4.02
CA ARG A 108 -14.56 4.85 -3.50
C ARG A 108 -13.73 5.81 -2.67
N CYS A 109 -13.86 7.09 -2.95
CA CYS A 109 -13.09 8.18 -2.38
C CYS A 109 -13.93 9.08 -1.45
N ASP A 110 -15.22 8.84 -1.34
CA ASP A 110 -16.14 9.53 -0.43
C ASP A 110 -16.19 8.91 0.98
N GLY A 111 -15.26 8.00 1.28
CA GLY A 111 -15.25 7.22 2.53
C GLY A 111 -16.29 6.09 2.58
N ALA A 112 -17.17 5.98 1.58
CA ALA A 112 -18.08 4.85 1.47
C ALA A 112 -17.29 3.55 1.30
N SER A 113 -17.81 2.44 1.84
CA SER A 113 -17.20 1.13 1.70
C SER A 113 -17.52 0.52 0.33
N VAL A 114 -16.49 0.02 -0.35
CA VAL A 114 -16.67 -0.91 -1.45
C VAL A 114 -16.88 -2.30 -0.85
N PRO A 115 -17.97 -3.03 -1.19
CA PRO A 115 -18.18 -4.38 -0.70
C PRO A 115 -17.14 -5.31 -1.33
N ALA A 116 -16.31 -5.92 -0.49
CA ALA A 116 -15.41 -7.01 -0.87
C ALA A 116 -16.18 -8.33 -0.86
N THR A 117 -15.95 -9.18 -1.86
CA THR A 117 -16.44 -10.55 -1.87
C THR A 117 -15.50 -11.42 -1.03
N ASP A 118 -16.00 -12.46 -0.39
CA ASP A 118 -15.16 -13.38 0.40
C ASP A 118 -13.97 -13.88 -0.41
N GLY A 119 -12.78 -13.78 0.19
CA GLY A 119 -11.51 -14.17 -0.44
C GLY A 119 -10.94 -13.19 -1.47
N THR A 120 -11.67 -12.15 -1.85
CA THR A 120 -11.12 -11.11 -2.76
C THR A 120 -10.27 -10.10 -1.98
N PRO A 121 -9.11 -9.68 -2.54
CA PRO A 121 -8.29 -8.66 -1.91
C PRO A 121 -9.00 -7.31 -1.96
N ALA A 122 -8.95 -6.61 -0.82
CA ALA A 122 -9.45 -5.25 -0.68
C ALA A 122 -8.45 -4.44 0.14
N PHE A 123 -8.44 -3.14 -0.07
CA PHE A 123 -7.66 -2.23 0.75
C PHE A 123 -8.43 -0.97 1.10
N THR A 124 -8.05 -0.37 2.22
CA THR A 124 -8.51 0.95 2.63
C THR A 124 -7.30 1.84 2.82
N ILE A 125 -7.40 3.04 2.30
CA ILE A 125 -6.42 4.09 2.46
C ILE A 125 -6.99 5.16 3.38
N GLN A 126 -6.18 5.61 4.33
CA GLN A 126 -6.47 6.75 5.17
C GLN A 126 -5.28 7.70 5.13
N LEU A 127 -5.55 8.94 4.75
CA LEU A 127 -4.59 10.04 4.82
C LEU A 127 -4.97 10.88 6.04
N ALA A 128 -3.98 11.28 6.81
CA ALA A 128 -4.15 12.17 7.94
C ALA A 128 -3.00 13.17 7.98
N GLU A 129 -3.30 14.41 8.35
CA GLU A 129 -2.26 15.39 8.67
C GLU A 129 -1.51 14.96 9.92
N THR A 130 -0.24 15.36 10.02
CA THR A 130 0.56 15.14 11.21
C THR A 130 0.72 16.44 11.99
N GLU A 131 1.32 16.38 13.18
CA GLU A 131 1.70 17.59 13.92
C GLU A 131 2.71 18.46 13.15
N THR A 132 3.43 17.87 12.20
CA THR A 132 4.34 18.56 11.29
C THR A 132 3.60 18.99 10.01
N PRO A 133 3.54 20.30 9.66
CA PRO A 133 2.71 20.81 8.58
C PRO A 133 3.11 20.33 7.16
N ASP A 134 4.39 19.98 6.97
CA ASP A 134 4.89 19.47 5.68
C ASP A 134 4.89 17.93 5.60
N GLU A 135 4.33 17.26 6.60
CA GLU A 135 4.30 15.81 6.68
C GLU A 135 2.86 15.31 6.67
N LEU A 136 2.62 14.27 5.88
CA LEU A 136 1.34 13.58 5.81
C LEU A 136 1.53 12.12 6.19
N GLN A 137 0.65 11.60 7.03
CA GLN A 137 0.62 10.19 7.36
C GLN A 137 -0.32 9.47 6.40
N LEU A 138 0.22 8.45 5.72
CA LEU A 138 -0.53 7.56 4.85
C LEU A 138 -0.59 6.18 5.49
N GLN A 139 -1.81 5.69 5.71
CA GLN A 139 -2.08 4.36 6.22
C GLN A 139 -2.82 3.54 5.16
N ALA A 140 -2.30 2.35 4.87
CA ALA A 140 -2.90 1.38 3.97
C ALA A 140 -3.24 0.10 4.75
N ILE A 141 -4.52 -0.25 4.77
CA ILE A 141 -5.05 -1.45 5.43
C ILE A 141 -5.50 -2.41 4.35
N GLY A 142 -4.77 -3.51 4.15
CA GLY A 142 -5.13 -4.59 3.26
C GLY A 142 -5.92 -5.68 3.98
N ALA A 143 -6.88 -6.29 3.29
CA ALA A 143 -7.66 -7.41 3.78
C ALA A 143 -7.82 -8.46 2.68
N ALA A 144 -7.62 -9.72 3.03
CA ALA A 144 -7.86 -10.86 2.15
C ALA A 144 -8.11 -12.11 2.99
N SER A 145 -9.09 -12.93 2.58
CA SER A 145 -9.33 -14.26 3.19
C SER A 145 -9.47 -14.24 4.73
N GLY A 146 -10.07 -13.18 5.30
CA GLY A 146 -10.24 -12.99 6.74
C GLY A 146 -8.98 -12.51 7.50
N SER A 147 -7.85 -12.34 6.82
CA SER A 147 -6.64 -11.73 7.36
C SER A 147 -6.59 -10.24 7.05
N ARG A 148 -5.88 -9.48 7.89
CA ARG A 148 -5.68 -8.03 7.76
C ARG A 148 -4.20 -7.70 7.94
N SER A 149 -3.72 -6.77 7.13
CA SER A 149 -2.37 -6.21 7.20
C SER A 149 -2.45 -4.69 7.15
N GLN A 150 -1.55 -4.01 7.84
CA GLN A 150 -1.54 -2.56 7.93
C GLN A 150 -0.13 -2.04 7.72
N LEU A 151 0.00 -1.11 6.77
CA LEU A 151 1.22 -0.37 6.49
C LEU A 151 0.97 1.11 6.79
N GLN A 152 1.94 1.75 7.41
CA GLN A 152 1.89 3.16 7.70
C GLN A 152 3.21 3.79 7.30
N VAL A 153 3.14 4.84 6.51
CA VAL A 153 4.29 5.62 6.09
C VAL A 153 4.03 7.08 6.38
N ARG A 154 5.09 7.84 6.58
CA ARG A 154 5.03 9.30 6.59
C ARG A 154 5.65 9.82 5.32
N LEU A 155 4.99 10.78 4.71
CA LEU A 155 5.35 11.37 3.44
C LEU A 155 5.65 12.83 3.68
N GLY A 156 6.87 13.27 3.34
CA GLY A 156 7.17 14.68 3.26
C GLY A 156 6.58 15.25 1.97
N ARG A 157 5.88 16.38 2.06
CA ARG A 157 5.58 17.21 0.91
C ARG A 157 6.90 17.90 0.53
N LEU A 158 7.49 17.55 -0.61
CA LEU A 158 8.62 18.35 -1.11
C LEU A 158 8.11 19.78 -1.37
N PRO A 159 8.82 20.81 -0.86
CA PRO A 159 8.32 22.19 -0.89
C PRO A 159 8.31 22.72 -2.34
N GLY A 160 7.41 23.62 -2.75
CA GLY A 160 6.55 24.47 -1.94
C GLY A 160 5.35 25.04 -2.70
N LEU A 161 4.49 24.17 -3.25
CA LEU A 161 3.19 24.58 -3.76
C LEU A 161 2.09 23.54 -3.44
N ASP A 162 1.09 23.95 -2.66
CA ASP A 162 -0.11 23.16 -2.32
C ASP A 162 -0.96 22.83 -3.55
N SER A 163 -0.82 23.61 -4.62
CA SER A 163 -1.32 23.32 -5.97
C SER A 163 -0.26 23.74 -6.98
N LEU A 164 0.13 22.84 -7.89
CA LEU A 164 0.93 23.29 -9.03
C LEU A 164 0.03 24.21 -9.88
N PRO A 165 0.43 25.47 -10.13
CA PRO A 165 -0.33 26.35 -10.98
C PRO A 165 -0.36 25.75 -12.39
N ALA A 166 -1.54 25.73 -13.00
CA ALA A 166 -1.74 25.31 -14.39
C ALA A 166 -1.19 26.33 -15.41
N ALA A 167 -0.45 27.34 -14.95
CA ALA A 167 0.07 28.44 -15.75
C ALA A 167 1.50 28.77 -15.30
N ALA A 168 2.23 29.47 -16.18
CA ALA A 168 3.59 29.95 -15.95
C ALA A 168 3.76 30.59 -14.58
N LEU A 169 4.82 30.22 -13.84
CA LEU A 169 5.18 30.91 -12.60
C LEU A 169 5.51 32.37 -12.92
N THR A 170 4.66 33.29 -12.48
CA THR A 170 4.79 34.73 -12.76
C THR A 170 5.32 35.44 -11.52
N VAL A 171 6.57 35.89 -11.57
CA VAL A 171 7.20 36.62 -10.46
C VAL A 171 7.35 38.08 -10.87
N ARG A 172 6.71 39.01 -10.15
CA ARG A 172 6.76 40.45 -10.47
C ARG A 172 8.17 41.04 -10.27
N GLY A 173 8.96 40.48 -9.36
CA GLY A 173 10.32 40.93 -9.04
C GLY A 173 11.36 39.84 -9.30
N SER A 174 12.46 39.88 -8.55
CA SER A 174 13.51 38.85 -8.62
C SER A 174 13.06 37.55 -7.94
N ALA A 175 13.40 36.42 -8.55
CA ALA A 175 13.25 35.10 -7.95
C ALA A 175 14.64 34.61 -7.49
N SER A 176 14.82 34.39 -6.19
CA SER A 176 16.06 33.81 -5.66
C SER A 176 15.87 32.31 -5.45
N PHE A 177 16.53 31.52 -6.28
CA PHE A 177 16.70 30.10 -6.05
C PHE A 177 17.99 29.95 -5.22
N GLY A 178 17.98 29.18 -4.13
CA GLY A 178 19.19 29.00 -3.30
C GLY A 178 20.33 28.33 -4.07
N ALA A 179 21.46 28.02 -3.42
CA ALA A 179 22.63 27.39 -4.08
C ALA A 179 22.41 25.95 -4.58
N GLY A 180 21.20 25.39 -4.48
CA GLY A 180 20.85 24.06 -4.97
C GLY A 180 20.53 24.03 -6.47
N ALA A 181 20.49 22.83 -7.06
CA ALA A 181 19.95 22.64 -8.40
C ALA A 181 18.42 22.73 -8.34
N PHE A 182 17.83 23.64 -9.13
CA PHE A 182 16.37 23.83 -9.19
C PHE A 182 15.88 23.45 -10.58
N GLY A 183 14.77 22.71 -10.64
CA GLY A 183 14.07 22.36 -11.86
C GLY A 183 12.69 23.02 -11.89
N VAL A 184 12.35 23.71 -12.97
CA VAL A 184 10.98 24.16 -13.25
C VAL A 184 10.46 23.35 -14.43
N HIS A 185 9.35 22.66 -14.22
CA HIS A 185 8.74 21.77 -15.20
C HIS A 185 7.33 22.25 -15.51
N HIS A 186 7.04 22.51 -16.79
CA HIS A 186 5.72 22.86 -17.28
C HIS A 186 5.24 21.79 -18.26
N THR A 187 4.34 20.93 -17.81
CA THR A 187 3.90 19.74 -18.56
C THR A 187 2.52 19.90 -19.19
N ASP A 188 1.88 21.08 -19.07
CA ASP A 188 0.55 21.31 -19.62
C ASP A 188 0.63 21.88 -21.06
N PRO A 189 0.22 21.11 -22.09
CA PRO A 189 0.22 21.56 -23.47
C PRO A 189 -0.87 22.61 -23.76
N ALA A 190 -1.91 22.73 -22.92
CA ALA A 190 -3.02 23.67 -23.16
C ALA A 190 -2.66 25.12 -22.82
N SER A 191 -1.61 25.34 -22.03
CA SER A 191 -1.20 26.67 -21.52
C SER A 191 -0.07 27.34 -22.32
N GLY A 192 0.29 26.78 -23.49
CA GLY A 192 1.18 27.46 -24.44
C GLY A 192 2.67 27.48 -24.05
N GLY A 193 3.13 26.53 -23.24
CA GLY A 193 4.56 26.22 -23.05
C GLY A 193 5.38 27.17 -22.17
N LEU A 194 4.81 28.27 -21.68
CA LEU A 194 5.53 29.25 -20.88
C LEU A 194 5.75 28.74 -19.44
N THR A 195 7.00 28.46 -19.09
CA THR A 195 7.36 27.76 -17.83
C THR A 195 7.66 28.74 -16.68
N LEU A 196 8.27 29.89 -16.98
CA LEU A 196 8.66 30.91 -16.00
C LEU A 196 8.64 32.29 -16.66
N HIS A 197 8.03 33.26 -15.98
CA HIS A 197 8.06 34.67 -16.36
C HIS A 197 8.49 35.52 -15.16
N SER A 198 9.67 36.13 -15.23
CA SER A 198 10.19 37.03 -14.19
C SER A 198 10.21 38.48 -14.68
N GLY A 199 9.79 39.40 -13.82
CA GLY A 199 9.85 40.85 -14.06
C GLY A 199 11.23 41.48 -13.81
N ALA A 200 12.20 40.67 -13.36
CA ALA A 200 13.58 41.07 -13.11
C ALA A 200 14.55 39.91 -13.43
N ASP A 201 15.86 40.17 -13.26
CA ASP A 201 16.92 39.22 -13.55
C ASP A 201 16.79 37.92 -12.75
N LEU A 202 17.11 36.80 -13.42
CA LEU A 202 17.27 35.50 -12.78
C LEU A 202 18.75 35.34 -12.37
N PRO A 203 19.04 34.93 -11.12
CA PRO A 203 20.40 34.65 -10.69
C PRO A 203 21.01 33.51 -11.51
N SER A 204 22.30 33.61 -11.82
CA SER A 204 23.07 32.59 -12.56
C SER A 204 23.26 31.33 -11.72
N LEU A 205 22.29 30.43 -11.74
CA LEU A 205 22.28 29.14 -11.07
C LEU A 205 22.03 28.02 -12.08
N PRO A 206 22.36 26.75 -11.75
CA PRO A 206 21.95 25.60 -12.55
C PRO A 206 20.43 25.42 -12.45
N LEU A 207 19.69 26.16 -13.27
CA LEU A 207 18.24 26.08 -13.43
C LEU A 207 17.93 25.15 -14.61
N GLN A 208 17.26 24.03 -14.35
CA GLN A 208 16.72 23.18 -15.41
C GLN A 208 15.29 23.62 -15.74
N LEU A 209 15.03 23.90 -17.01
CA LEU A 209 13.70 24.27 -17.51
C LEU A 209 13.25 23.19 -18.48
N ASN A 210 12.18 22.47 -18.16
CA ASN A 210 11.56 21.51 -19.07
C ASN A 210 10.14 21.95 -19.41
N SER A 211 9.86 22.12 -20.69
CA SER A 211 8.51 22.37 -21.22
C SER A 211 8.10 21.27 -22.19
N THR A 212 6.81 21.22 -22.54
CA THR A 212 6.33 20.37 -23.63
C THR A 212 6.95 20.79 -24.97
N PRO A 213 7.46 19.85 -25.79
CA PRO A 213 7.99 20.15 -27.12
C PRO A 213 6.89 20.71 -28.04
N GLY A 214 7.15 21.86 -28.65
CA GLY A 214 6.23 22.48 -29.61
C GLY A 214 5.58 23.75 -29.10
N THR A 215 6.41 24.79 -28.93
CA THR A 215 6.05 26.20 -29.13
C THR A 215 7.30 26.93 -29.61
#